data_AF-A0A109FD65-F1
#
_entry.id   AF-A0A109FD65-F1
#
_cell.length_a   1.000
_cell.length_b   1.000
_cell.length_c   1.000
_cell.angle_alpha   90.00
_cell.angle_beta   90.00
_cell.angle_gamma   90.00
#
_symmetry.space_group_name_H-M   'P 1'
#
loop_
_entity.id
_entity.type
_entity.pdbx_description
1 polymer ?
#
loop_
_entity_poly.entity_id
_entity_poly.type
_entity_poly.pdbx_seq_one_letter_code
_entity_poly.pdbx_strand_id
1 'polypeptide(L)'
;VLGSALRPAPVRDGPTTGFFRNNYCDASPHDPGSHTVAAVVTPTFLEFSKSRGNDLWPLFPSLRKQLSPSTAATASTNAPGRTPCVWCLCARRWYEAVKAAATHPLGDEIIPRVVLEATHERALQDGGFTAEEVAKY
;
A
#
# COMPACT_ATOMS: atom_id res chain seq x y z
N VAL A 1 -12.50 -1.47 -7.30
CA VAL A 1 -12.28 -0.35 -8.25
C VAL A 1 -12.80 -0.67 -9.65
N LEU A 2 -12.74 -1.92 -10.10
CA LEU A 2 -13.13 -2.32 -11.47
C LEU A 2 -14.58 -2.84 -11.61
N GLY A 3 -15.46 -2.64 -10.61
CA GLY A 3 -16.83 -3.17 -10.61
C GLY A 3 -16.96 -4.70 -10.51
N SER A 4 -15.85 -5.44 -10.49
CA SER A 4 -15.79 -6.88 -10.23
C SER A 4 -15.82 -7.19 -8.73
N ALA A 5 -16.15 -8.44 -8.38
CA ALA A 5 -16.05 -8.93 -7.00
C ALA A 5 -14.64 -8.70 -6.41
N LEU A 6 -14.59 -8.26 -5.15
CA LEU A 6 -13.33 -8.00 -4.45
C LEU A 6 -12.58 -9.30 -4.21
N ARG A 7 -11.27 -9.30 -4.50
CA ARG A 7 -10.37 -10.42 -4.25
C ARG A 7 -9.57 -10.20 -2.96
N PRO A 8 -9.15 -11.27 -2.28
CA PRO A 8 -8.28 -11.12 -1.12
C PRO A 8 -6.94 -10.52 -1.53
N ALA A 9 -6.41 -9.61 -0.71
CA ALA A 9 -5.09 -9.05 -0.84
C ALA A 9 -4.03 -10.15 -0.72
N PRO A 10 -3.05 -10.22 -1.63
CA PRO A 10 -2.01 -11.26 -1.58
C PRO A 10 -0.94 -10.90 -0.52
N VAL A 11 -1.23 -11.16 0.75
CA VAL A 11 -0.38 -10.79 1.90
C VAL A 11 0.92 -11.61 2.01
N ARG A 12 0.92 -12.88 1.59
CA ARG A 12 2.01 -13.87 1.76
C ARG A 12 2.71 -13.80 3.13
N ASP A 13 4.00 -13.46 3.18
CA ASP A 13 4.80 -13.39 4.43
C ASP A 13 4.56 -12.10 5.22
N GLY A 14 3.66 -11.23 4.72
CA GLY A 14 3.20 -10.04 5.40
C GLY A 14 2.13 -10.35 6.46
N PRO A 15 1.84 -9.40 7.34
CA PRO A 15 0.78 -9.53 8.34
C PRO A 15 -0.60 -9.66 7.69
N THR A 16 -1.54 -10.31 8.39
CA THR A 16 -2.96 -10.30 8.03
C THR A 16 -3.46 -8.86 7.91
N THR A 17 -4.04 -8.52 6.75
CA THR A 17 -4.43 -7.15 6.40
C THR A 17 -5.94 -6.93 6.41
N GLY A 18 -6.37 -5.71 6.09
CA GLY A 18 -7.77 -5.27 6.10
C GLY A 18 -8.21 -4.75 7.46
N PHE A 19 -9.20 -3.84 7.47
CA PHE A 19 -9.81 -3.33 8.70
C PHE A 19 -10.30 -4.46 9.60
N PHE A 20 -10.97 -5.46 9.00
CA PHE A 20 -11.48 -6.65 9.69
C PHE A 20 -10.44 -7.74 9.94
N ARG A 21 -9.17 -7.54 9.53
CA ARG A 21 -8.12 -8.57 9.59
C ARG A 21 -8.51 -9.90 8.92
N ASN A 22 -9.14 -9.80 7.75
CA ASN A 22 -9.63 -10.92 6.94
C ASN A 22 -8.92 -11.03 5.58
N ASN A 23 -7.86 -10.24 5.34
CA ASN A 23 -7.16 -10.08 4.06
C ASN A 23 -7.99 -9.44 2.94
N TYR A 24 -9.10 -8.80 3.24
CA TYR A 24 -9.84 -7.99 2.26
C TYR A 24 -9.77 -6.52 2.65
N CYS A 25 -9.64 -5.65 1.66
CA CYS A 25 -9.73 -4.21 1.86
C CYS A 25 -11.18 -3.74 1.80
N ASP A 26 -12.07 -4.45 2.52
CA ASP A 26 -13.51 -4.18 2.55
C ASP A 26 -13.80 -2.82 3.16
N ALA A 27 -14.85 -2.16 2.66
CA ALA A 27 -15.33 -0.92 3.26
C ALA A 27 -16.19 -1.21 4.51
N SER A 28 -16.11 -0.32 5.49
CA SER A 28 -16.97 -0.35 6.68
C SER A 28 -17.34 1.08 7.08
N PRO A 29 -18.59 1.36 7.47
CA PRO A 29 -18.94 2.65 8.07
C PRO A 29 -18.22 2.90 9.41
N HIS A 30 -17.71 1.85 10.06
CA HIS A 30 -16.94 1.93 11.30
C HIS A 30 -15.42 2.11 11.06
N ASP A 31 -14.99 2.18 9.81
CA ASP A 31 -13.60 2.45 9.44
C ASP A 31 -13.44 3.88 8.92
N PRO A 32 -13.17 4.87 9.79
CA PRO A 32 -12.99 6.26 9.39
C PRO A 32 -11.71 6.51 8.57
N GLY A 33 -10.79 5.53 8.58
CA GLY A 33 -9.58 5.55 7.76
C GLY A 33 -9.85 5.15 6.31
N SER A 34 -10.93 4.40 6.07
CA SER A 34 -11.23 3.75 4.80
C SER A 34 -10.03 2.94 4.29
N HIS A 35 -9.72 1.82 4.96
CA HIS A 35 -8.65 0.89 4.61
C HIS A 35 -9.04 0.05 3.38
N THR A 36 -9.35 0.74 2.28
CA THR A 36 -9.92 0.16 1.06
C THR A 36 -8.92 0.06 -0.08
N VAL A 37 -7.70 0.58 0.07
CA VAL A 37 -6.64 0.54 -0.95
C VAL A 37 -5.66 -0.60 -0.69
N ALA A 38 -5.72 -1.67 -1.49
CA ALA A 38 -4.72 -2.72 -1.45
C ALA A 38 -3.46 -2.25 -2.16
N ALA A 39 -2.37 -1.99 -1.43
CA ALA A 39 -1.14 -1.48 -2.01
C ALA A 39 0.09 -2.33 -1.66
N VAL A 40 1.01 -2.44 -2.62
CA VAL A 40 2.31 -3.07 -2.43
C VAL A 40 3.20 -2.15 -1.60
N VAL A 41 3.44 -2.51 -0.35
CA VAL A 41 4.22 -1.70 0.59
C VAL A 41 5.70 -1.83 0.28
N THR A 42 6.37 -0.69 0.10
CA THR A 42 7.81 -0.60 -0.17
C THR A 42 8.53 0.10 1.00
N PRO A 43 9.83 -0.15 1.22
CA PRO A 43 10.62 0.65 2.15
C PRO A 43 10.49 2.16 1.97
N THR A 44 10.51 2.62 0.71
CA THR A 44 10.37 4.03 0.35
C THR A 44 9.03 4.61 0.82
N PHE A 45 7.92 3.91 0.56
CA PHE A 45 6.62 4.32 1.05
C PHE A 45 6.52 4.24 2.58
N LEU A 46 7.11 3.21 3.21
CA LEU A 46 7.09 3.07 4.68
C LEU A 46 7.79 4.25 5.37
N GLU A 47 8.93 4.71 4.84
CA GLU A 47 9.61 5.91 5.36
C GLU A 47 8.82 7.18 5.11
N PHE A 48 8.25 7.34 3.91
CA PHE A 48 7.36 8.45 3.62
C PHE A 48 6.17 8.48 4.58
N SER A 49 5.45 7.37 4.73
CA SER A 49 4.30 7.24 5.62
C SER A 49 4.66 7.56 7.07
N LYS A 50 5.80 7.06 7.55
CA LYS A 50 6.32 7.38 8.88
C LYS A 50 6.60 8.89 9.03
N SER A 51 7.21 9.53 8.05
CA SER A 51 7.46 10.98 8.05
C SER A 51 6.17 11.82 8.12
N ARG A 52 5.04 11.25 7.68
CA ARG A 52 3.68 11.84 7.75
C ARG A 52 2.91 11.44 9.02
N GLY A 53 3.59 10.87 10.00
CA GLY A 53 3.01 10.45 11.29
C GLY A 53 2.20 9.16 11.22
N ASN A 54 2.39 8.34 10.17
CA ASN A 54 1.78 7.02 10.03
C ASN A 54 2.86 5.94 9.98
N ASP A 55 3.42 5.58 11.13
CA ASP A 55 4.49 4.58 11.21
C ASP A 55 3.93 3.16 11.06
N LEU A 56 4.08 2.60 9.87
CA LEU A 56 3.66 1.24 9.53
C LEU A 56 4.79 0.20 9.69
N TRP A 57 6.04 0.63 9.91
CA TRP A 57 7.17 -0.28 9.98
C TRP A 57 7.05 -1.42 11.02
N PRO A 58 6.44 -1.23 12.21
CA PRO A 58 6.25 -2.31 13.16
C PRO A 58 5.51 -3.53 12.59
N LEU A 59 4.69 -3.33 11.55
CA LEU A 59 3.93 -4.38 10.88
C LEU A 59 4.75 -5.19 9.87
N PHE A 60 5.92 -4.68 9.44
CA PHE A 60 6.73 -5.29 8.38
C PHE A 60 8.17 -5.63 8.82
N PRO A 61 8.35 -6.50 9.83
CA PRO A 61 9.68 -6.86 10.34
C PRO A 61 10.57 -7.53 9.29
N SER A 62 9.99 -8.30 8.36
CA SER A 62 10.72 -8.96 7.28
C SER A 62 11.35 -7.95 6.29
N LEU A 63 10.62 -6.89 5.93
CA LEU A 63 11.15 -5.81 5.09
C LEU A 63 12.28 -5.06 5.81
N ARG A 64 12.14 -4.84 7.13
CA ARG A 64 13.16 -4.14 7.93
C ARG A 64 14.47 -4.92 7.98
N LYS A 65 14.40 -6.25 8.14
CA LYS A 65 15.58 -7.13 8.11
C LYS A 65 16.29 -7.12 6.75
N GLN A 66 15.53 -7.05 5.65
CA GLN A 66 16.06 -7.05 4.28
C GLN A 66 16.82 -5.77 3.90
N LEU A 67 16.66 -4.67 4.64
CA LEU A 67 17.46 -3.46 4.46
C LEU A 67 18.81 -3.50 5.20
N SER A 68 19.08 -4.57 5.96
CA SER A 68 20.34 -4.69 6.70
C SER A 68 21.51 -4.90 5.72
N PRO A 69 22.70 -4.28 5.94
CA PRO A 69 23.77 -4.17 4.94
C PRO A 69 24.32 -5.48 4.37
N SER A 70 24.06 -6.63 5.01
CA SER A 70 24.55 -7.94 4.55
C SER A 70 23.83 -8.49 3.31
N THR A 71 22.75 -7.86 2.82
CA THR A 71 21.98 -8.32 1.65
C THR A 71 21.71 -7.23 0.61
N ALA A 72 22.30 -6.05 0.77
CA ALA A 72 21.94 -4.83 0.03
C ALA A 72 22.38 -4.78 -1.46
N ALA A 73 23.14 -5.76 -1.96
CA ALA A 73 23.71 -5.69 -3.31
C ALA A 73 22.71 -5.95 -4.45
N THR A 74 21.46 -6.38 -4.19
CA THR A 74 20.50 -6.68 -5.27
C THR A 74 19.03 -6.53 -4.88
N ALA A 75 18.69 -5.68 -3.92
CA ALA A 75 17.31 -5.52 -3.44
C ALA A 75 16.45 -4.66 -4.37
N SER A 76 16.37 -5.02 -5.66
CA SER A 76 15.22 -4.59 -6.47
C SER A 76 13.96 -5.17 -5.82
N THR A 77 12.97 -4.32 -5.55
CA THR A 77 11.64 -4.75 -5.10
C THR A 77 10.94 -5.66 -6.12
N ASN A 78 11.49 -5.77 -7.34
CA ASN A 78 11.02 -6.60 -8.45
C ASN A 78 11.95 -7.80 -8.76
N ALA A 79 12.85 -8.20 -7.85
CA ALA A 79 13.68 -9.39 -8.09
C ALA A 79 12.79 -10.64 -8.34
N PRO A 80 13.07 -11.45 -9.38
CA PRO A 80 12.28 -12.65 -9.69
C PRO A 80 12.17 -13.56 -8.46
N GLY A 81 10.94 -13.86 -8.03
CA GLY A 81 10.66 -14.71 -6.87
C GLY A 81 10.36 -13.96 -5.56
N ARG A 82 10.58 -12.64 -5.49
CA ARG A 82 10.15 -11.83 -4.33
C ARG A 82 8.69 -11.44 -4.50
N THR A 83 7.84 -11.87 -3.56
CA THR A 83 6.42 -11.50 -3.60
C THR A 83 6.22 -10.15 -2.92
N PRO A 84 5.45 -9.22 -3.52
CA PRO A 84 5.09 -7.97 -2.86
C PRO A 84 4.36 -8.21 -1.53
N CYS A 85 4.76 -7.50 -0.47
CA CYS A 85 3.94 -7.37 0.74
C CYS A 85 2.78 -6.44 0.41
N VAL A 86 1.53 -6.90 0.57
CA VAL A 86 0.34 -6.07 0.33
C VAL A 86 -0.32 -5.68 1.64
N TRP A 87 -0.77 -4.43 1.73
CA TRP A 87 -1.50 -3.91 2.88
C TRP A 87 -2.67 -3.04 2.44
N CYS A 88 -3.80 -3.17 3.14
CA CYS A 88 -4.95 -2.28 3.00
C CYS A 88 -4.64 -0.94 3.69
N LEU A 89 -4.30 0.06 2.88
CA LEU A 89 -4.04 1.43 3.32
C LEU A 89 -5.33 2.23 3.42
N CYS A 90 -5.35 3.16 4.37
CA CYS A 90 -6.32 4.26 4.36
C CYS A 90 -6.28 4.97 3.00
N ALA A 91 -7.44 5.14 2.36
CA ALA A 91 -7.53 5.76 1.03
C ALA A 91 -6.84 7.14 1.01
N ARG A 92 -7.12 7.97 2.01
CA ARG A 92 -6.50 9.30 2.13
C ARG A 92 -4.98 9.27 2.35
N ARG A 93 -4.43 8.23 2.99
CA ARG A 93 -2.97 8.08 3.19
C ARG A 93 -2.26 7.62 1.93
N TRP A 94 -2.90 6.77 1.13
CA TRP A 94 -2.39 6.47 -0.20
C TRP A 94 -2.33 7.73 -1.07
N TYR A 95 -3.41 8.52 -1.08
CA TYR A 95 -3.45 9.75 -1.87
C TYR A 95 -2.51 10.86 -1.38
N GLU A 96 -2.18 10.87 -0.09
CA GLU A 96 -1.14 11.74 0.46
C GLU A 96 0.21 11.51 -0.24
N ALA A 97 0.56 10.26 -0.54
CA ALA A 97 1.77 9.92 -1.30
C ALA A 97 1.68 10.41 -2.75
N VAL A 98 0.55 10.19 -3.42
CA VAL A 98 0.31 10.67 -4.80
C VAL A 98 0.51 12.18 -4.91
N LYS A 99 -0.12 12.95 -4.01
CA LYS A 99 0.03 14.42 -4.01
C LYS A 99 1.46 14.87 -3.68
N ALA A 100 2.13 14.17 -2.76
CA ALA A 100 3.49 14.54 -2.36
C ALA A 100 4.52 14.25 -3.46
N ALA A 101 4.28 13.29 -4.34
CA ALA A 101 5.22 12.88 -5.38
C ALA A 101 5.66 14.04 -6.30
N ALA A 102 4.78 15.02 -6.56
CA ALA A 102 5.09 16.18 -7.39
C ALA A 102 6.27 17.03 -6.86
N THR A 103 6.53 17.01 -5.55
CA THR A 103 7.59 17.80 -4.91
C THR A 103 8.57 16.96 -4.10
N HIS A 104 8.30 15.67 -3.93
CA HIS A 104 9.16 14.79 -3.15
C HIS A 104 10.44 14.45 -3.95
N PRO A 105 11.64 14.44 -3.34
CA PRO A 105 12.88 14.14 -4.05
C PRO A 105 12.91 12.78 -4.77
N LEU A 106 12.13 11.82 -4.27
CA LEU A 106 11.98 10.48 -4.85
C LEU A 106 10.82 10.36 -5.85
N GLY A 107 10.11 11.46 -6.17
CA GLY A 107 9.04 11.47 -7.15
C GLY A 107 7.98 10.39 -6.91
N ASP A 108 7.62 9.67 -7.97
CA ASP A 108 6.63 8.59 -7.95
C ASP A 108 7.05 7.36 -7.12
N GLU A 109 8.33 7.22 -6.72
CA GLU A 109 8.79 6.05 -5.95
C GLU A 109 8.19 5.94 -4.55
N ILE A 110 7.66 7.05 -3.99
CA ILE A 110 6.94 7.03 -2.72
C ILE A 110 5.52 6.48 -2.85
N ILE A 111 4.98 6.35 -4.06
CA ILE A 111 3.60 5.91 -4.28
C ILE A 111 3.59 4.38 -4.35
N PRO A 112 2.94 3.69 -3.40
CA PRO A 112 2.89 2.24 -3.43
C PRO A 112 1.90 1.78 -4.51
N ARG A 113 2.33 0.83 -5.34
CA ARG A 113 1.56 0.24 -6.45
C ARG A 113 0.24 -0.36 -5.94
N VAL A 114 -0.88 -0.09 -6.60
CA VAL A 114 -2.19 -0.63 -6.21
C VAL A 114 -2.45 -2.00 -6.84
N VAL A 115 -3.07 -2.88 -6.06
CA VAL A 115 -3.64 -4.15 -6.52
C VAL A 115 -5.12 -3.92 -6.78
N LEU A 116 -5.47 -3.67 -8.06
CA LEU A 116 -6.80 -3.20 -8.45
C LEU A 116 -7.92 -4.16 -8.05
N GLU A 117 -7.69 -5.46 -8.22
CA GLU A 117 -8.66 -6.51 -7.91
C GLU A 117 -8.91 -6.69 -6.40
N ALA A 118 -7.99 -6.21 -5.56
CA ALA A 118 -8.09 -6.25 -4.10
C ALA A 118 -8.43 -4.89 -3.49
N THR A 119 -8.64 -3.86 -4.31
CA THR A 119 -9.01 -2.51 -3.87
C THR A 119 -10.51 -2.29 -4.00
N HIS A 120 -11.16 -1.99 -2.88
CA HIS A 120 -12.60 -1.80 -2.83
C HIS A 120 -13.03 -0.53 -3.56
N GLU A 121 -14.17 -0.56 -4.26
CA GLU A 121 -14.64 0.55 -5.09
C GLU A 121 -14.84 1.87 -4.34
N ARG A 122 -15.27 1.78 -3.07
CA ARG A 122 -15.41 2.93 -2.16
C ARG A 122 -14.12 3.73 -1.95
N ALA A 123 -12.94 3.16 -2.26
CA ALA A 123 -11.68 3.89 -2.22
C ALA A 123 -11.72 5.20 -3.03
N LEU A 124 -12.39 5.19 -4.19
CA LEU A 124 -12.53 6.39 -5.04
C LEU A 124 -13.40 7.47 -4.37
N GLN A 125 -14.41 7.06 -3.61
CA GLN A 125 -15.32 7.98 -2.92
C GLN A 125 -14.65 8.59 -1.68
N ASP A 126 -13.95 7.78 -0.89
CA ASP A 126 -13.38 8.21 0.39
C ASP A 126 -11.99 8.86 0.25
N GLY A 127 -11.29 8.56 -0.85
CA GLY A 127 -9.89 8.91 -1.05
C GLY A 127 -9.64 10.26 -1.72
N GLY A 128 -10.60 10.77 -2.49
CA GLY A 128 -10.46 12.03 -3.24
C GLY A 128 -9.56 11.93 -4.48
N PHE A 129 -9.41 10.73 -5.03
CA PHE A 129 -8.64 10.43 -6.24
C PHE A 129 -9.50 9.71 -7.28
N THR A 130 -9.01 9.72 -8.51
CA THR A 130 -9.66 9.18 -9.70
C THR A 130 -9.28 7.72 -9.96
N ALA A 131 -10.09 7.03 -10.76
CA ALA A 131 -9.77 5.65 -11.17
C ALA A 131 -8.49 5.61 -12.02
N GLU A 132 -8.23 6.67 -12.79
CA GLU A 132 -7.04 6.85 -13.61
C GLU A 132 -5.77 6.93 -12.76
N GLU A 133 -5.80 7.67 -11.64
CA GLU A 133 -4.67 7.74 -10.70
C GLU A 133 -4.40 6.38 -10.06
N VAL A 134 -5.45 5.63 -9.69
CA VAL A 134 -5.30 4.26 -9.15
C VAL A 134 -4.78 3.30 -10.21
N ALA A 135 -5.21 3.43 -11.47
CA ALA A 135 -4.74 2.57 -12.55
C ALA A 135 -3.30 2.88 -12.99
N LYS A 136 -2.84 4.13 -12.78
CA LYS A 136 -1.47 4.55 -13.07
C LYS A 136 -0.45 3.88 -12.15
N TYR A 137 -0.81 3.68 -10.88
CA TYR A 137 0.09 3.21 -9.83
C TYR A 137 -0.38 1.89 -9.25
#